data_AF-M5RJK1-F1
#
_entry.id   AF-M5RJK1-F1
#
_cell.length_a   1.000
_cell.length_b   1.000
_cell.length_c   1.000
_cell.angle_alpha   90.00
_cell.angle_beta   90.00
_cell.angle_gamma   90.00
#
_symmetry.space_group_name_H-M   'P 1'
#
loop_
_entity.id
_entity.type
_entity.pdbx_description
1 polymer ?
#
loop_
_entity_poly.entity_id
_entity_poly.type
_entity_poly.pdbx_seq_one_letter_code
_entity_poly.pdbx_strand_id
1 'polypeptide(L)'
;MVVSSPALQPRNCIAGLASLRAVFTISTRANDMSNHIYKKIELTGTSTTSIEDAVNNAISRAAKTVKELRWFEVIETRGDIAEGKVSHWQVTIKVGFTLDD
;
A
#
# COMPACT_ATOMS: atom_id res chain seq x y z
N MET A 1 -38.33 -53.00 -24.51
CA MET A 1 -37.67 -54.29 -24.83
C MET A 1 -36.84 -54.67 -23.62
N VAL A 2 -37.25 -55.74 -22.95
CA VAL A 2 -36.62 -56.29 -21.75
C VAL A 2 -35.22 -56.78 -22.10
N VAL A 3 -34.21 -56.48 -21.28
CA VAL A 3 -33.02 -57.33 -21.20
C VAL A 3 -32.70 -57.54 -19.73
N SER A 4 -32.96 -58.77 -19.30
CA SER A 4 -32.53 -59.35 -18.02
C SER A 4 -31.08 -59.79 -18.15
N SER A 5 -30.26 -59.58 -17.11
CA SER A 5 -29.42 -60.63 -16.51
C SER A 5 -28.72 -60.15 -15.23
N PRO A 6 -28.74 -60.96 -14.14
CA PRO A 6 -28.17 -60.63 -12.83
C PRO A 6 -26.85 -61.37 -12.52
N ALA A 7 -26.28 -60.99 -11.36
CA ALA A 7 -25.41 -61.77 -10.46
C ALA A 7 -23.88 -61.79 -10.74
N LEU A 8 -23.11 -61.18 -9.82
CA LEU A 8 -22.31 -61.88 -8.80
C LEU A 8 -21.55 -60.86 -7.93
N GLN A 9 -21.74 -60.92 -6.61
CA GLN A 9 -20.82 -60.36 -5.61
C GLN A 9 -19.75 -61.41 -5.27
N PRO A 10 -18.62 -61.01 -4.67
CA PRO A 10 -18.55 -61.25 -3.23
C PRO A 10 -17.89 -60.13 -2.40
N ARG A 11 -18.31 -60.14 -1.14
CA ARG A 11 -17.87 -59.33 -0.01
C ARG A 11 -16.53 -59.86 0.52
N ASN A 12 -15.62 -58.95 0.90
CA ASN A 12 -14.77 -59.04 2.10
C ASN A 12 -13.96 -57.74 2.24
N CYS A 13 -14.31 -56.87 3.18
CA CYS A 13 -13.83 -56.87 4.56
C CYS A 13 -12.37 -56.42 4.69
N ILE A 14 -12.14 -55.12 4.89
CA ILE A 14 -11.13 -54.65 5.84
C ILE A 14 -11.54 -53.28 6.42
N ALA A 15 -11.80 -53.29 7.72
CA ALA A 15 -11.86 -52.11 8.57
C ALA A 15 -10.45 -51.52 8.71
N GLY A 16 -10.35 -50.20 8.89
CA GLY A 16 -9.06 -49.59 9.25
C GLY A 16 -9.10 -48.07 9.24
N LEU A 17 -9.21 -47.52 10.45
CA LEU A 17 -8.86 -46.14 10.78
C LEU A 17 -7.56 -45.72 10.07
N ALA A 18 -7.50 -44.47 9.60
CA ALA A 18 -6.64 -43.48 10.23
C ALA A 18 -6.39 -42.27 9.33
N SER A 19 -6.23 -41.15 10.01
CA SER A 19 -5.43 -40.01 9.59
C SER A 19 -6.08 -39.06 8.59
N LEU A 20 -6.90 -38.19 9.18
CA LEU A 20 -6.88 -36.75 8.93
C LEU A 20 -5.46 -36.28 8.52
N ARG A 21 -5.26 -35.99 7.24
CA ARG A 21 -4.20 -35.08 6.79
C ARG A 21 -4.87 -33.93 6.08
N ALA A 22 -5.24 -32.93 6.89
CA ALA A 22 -5.41 -31.58 6.39
C ALA A 22 -4.08 -31.20 5.71
N VAL A 23 -4.07 -31.21 4.38
CA VAL A 23 -3.00 -30.57 3.61
C VAL A 23 -3.27 -29.08 3.73
N PHE A 24 -2.78 -28.51 4.83
CA PHE A 24 -2.64 -27.08 5.00
C PHE A 24 -1.59 -26.64 3.96
N THR A 25 -2.06 -26.26 2.77
CA THR A 25 -1.23 -25.52 1.82
C THR A 25 -0.90 -24.19 2.49
N ILE A 26 0.25 -24.12 3.16
CA ILE A 26 0.85 -22.87 3.58
C ILE A 26 1.16 -22.12 2.29
N SER A 27 0.31 -21.16 1.95
CA SER A 27 0.60 -20.15 0.94
C SER A 27 1.74 -19.31 1.48
N THR A 28 2.97 -19.68 1.13
CA THR A 28 4.11 -18.78 1.19
C THR A 28 3.84 -17.71 0.13
N ARG A 29 3.10 -16.67 0.52
CA ARG A 29 3.28 -15.36 -0.09
C ARG A 29 4.73 -14.99 0.21
N ALA A 30 5.61 -15.25 -0.76
CA ALA A 30 6.94 -14.68 -0.78
C ALA A 30 6.75 -13.18 -0.60
N ASN A 31 7.10 -12.70 0.60
CA ASN A 31 7.25 -11.29 0.88
C ASN A 31 8.30 -10.84 -0.13
N ASP A 32 7.89 -10.05 -1.12
CA ASP A 32 8.80 -9.44 -2.07
C ASP A 32 9.78 -8.59 -1.24
N MET A 33 10.96 -9.14 -1.00
CA MET A 33 12.10 -8.43 -0.41
C MET A 33 12.69 -7.50 -1.47
N SER A 34 11.84 -6.78 -2.20
CA SER A 34 12.29 -5.69 -3.04
C SER A 34 12.82 -4.63 -2.07
N ASN A 35 14.14 -4.43 -2.11
CA ASN A 35 14.76 -3.32 -1.40
C ASN A 35 14.23 -2.04 -2.04
N HIS A 36 13.11 -1.51 -1.53
CA HIS A 36 12.53 -0.29 -2.04
C HIS A 36 13.52 0.85 -1.78
N ILE A 37 14.08 1.39 -2.85
CA ILE A 37 14.91 2.59 -2.78
C ILE A 37 13.96 3.77 -2.73
N TYR A 38 14.03 4.54 -1.65
CA TYR A 38 13.22 5.74 -1.52
C TYR A 38 14.07 6.97 -1.77
N LYS A 39 13.51 7.89 -2.54
CA LYS A 39 14.07 9.23 -2.69
C LYS A 39 13.18 10.21 -1.95
N LYS A 40 13.83 11.15 -1.26
CA LYS A 40 13.16 12.30 -0.65
C LYS A 40 13.55 13.57 -1.39
N ILE A 41 12.57 14.42 -1.64
CA ILE A 41 12.76 15.77 -2.17
C ILE A 41 12.22 16.79 -1.19
N GLU A 42 12.86 17.95 -1.12
CA GLU A 42 12.41 19.07 -0.30
C GLU A 42 11.65 20.07 -1.18
N LEU A 43 10.50 20.50 -0.69
CA LEU A 43 9.58 21.39 -1.39
C LEU A 43 9.01 22.39 -0.39
N THR A 44 8.88 23.64 -0.81
CA THR A 44 8.21 24.69 -0.01
C THR A 44 6.88 25.02 -0.67
N GLY A 45 5.80 24.78 0.07
CA GLY A 45 4.45 25.18 -0.30
C GLY A 45 4.08 26.53 0.28
N THR A 46 3.23 27.28 -0.41
CA THR A 46 2.75 28.57 0.05
C THR A 46 1.23 28.66 0.00
N SER A 47 0.64 29.34 0.98
CA SER A 47 -0.81 29.63 0.99
C SER A 47 -1.10 30.91 1.76
N THR A 48 -2.15 31.65 1.37
CA THR A 48 -2.66 32.81 2.12
C THR A 48 -3.59 32.42 3.27
N THR A 49 -4.07 31.18 3.27
CA THR A 49 -5.19 30.79 4.13
C THR A 49 -4.71 30.00 5.35
N SER A 50 -4.03 28.88 5.11
CA SER A 50 -3.65 27.93 6.17
C SER A 50 -2.37 27.16 5.83
N ILE A 51 -1.74 26.60 6.87
CA ILE A 51 -0.60 25.69 6.76
C ILE A 51 -0.97 24.42 5.98
N GLU A 52 -2.15 23.85 6.25
CA GLU A 52 -2.64 22.64 5.56
C GLU A 52 -2.81 22.86 4.05
N ASP A 53 -3.32 24.02 3.67
CA ASP A 53 -3.47 24.40 2.26
C ASP A 53 -2.10 24.56 1.58
N ALA A 54 -1.13 25.15 2.27
CA ALA A 54 0.25 25.25 1.76
C ALA A 54 0.87 23.86 1.52
N VAL A 55 0.67 22.91 2.44
CA VAL A 55 1.14 21.52 2.30
C VAL A 55 0.46 20.83 1.12
N ASN A 56 -0.87 20.94 1.01
CA ASN A 56 -1.63 20.37 -0.10
C ASN A 56 -1.18 20.93 -1.46
N ASN A 57 -0.89 22.24 -1.53
CA ASN A 57 -0.36 22.87 -2.73
C ASN A 57 1.01 22.31 -3.12
N ALA A 58 1.91 22.11 -2.15
CA ALA A 58 3.22 21.48 -2.39
C ALA A 58 3.08 20.03 -2.89
N ILE A 59 2.24 19.21 -2.23
CA ILE A 59 2.02 17.81 -2.62
C ILE A 59 1.38 17.73 -4.01
N SER A 60 0.36 18.55 -4.30
CA SER A 60 -0.29 18.62 -5.61
C SER A 60 0.71 18.98 -6.72
N ARG A 61 1.63 19.92 -6.44
CA ARG A 61 2.69 20.28 -7.38
C ARG A 61 3.71 19.15 -7.56
N ALA A 62 4.05 18.42 -6.51
CA ALA A 62 4.95 17.27 -6.54
C ALA A 62 4.36 16.10 -7.34
N ALA A 63 3.07 15.81 -7.15
CA ALA A 63 2.35 14.72 -7.80
C ALA A 63 2.29 14.86 -9.33
N LYS A 64 2.45 16.09 -9.86
CA LYS A 64 2.56 16.35 -11.30
C LYS A 64 3.90 15.92 -11.90
N THR A 65 4.96 15.89 -11.09
CA THR A 65 6.34 15.62 -11.55
C THR A 65 6.83 14.24 -11.14
N VAL A 66 6.35 13.72 -10.01
CA VAL A 66 6.84 12.50 -9.38
C VAL A 66 5.67 11.57 -9.09
N LYS A 67 5.82 10.30 -9.43
CA LYS A 67 4.83 9.23 -9.20
C LYS A 67 5.16 8.50 -7.89
N GLU A 68 4.21 7.71 -7.38
CA GLU A 68 4.38 6.90 -6.16
C GLU A 68 4.81 7.71 -4.93
N LEU A 69 4.16 8.86 -4.69
CA LEU A 69 4.29 9.58 -3.43
C LEU A 69 3.74 8.72 -2.29
N ARG A 70 4.53 8.53 -1.22
CA ARG A 70 4.18 7.61 -0.13
C ARG A 70 3.92 8.34 1.17
N TRP A 71 4.80 9.27 1.54
CA TRP A 71 4.67 10.05 2.76
C TRP A 71 5.30 11.44 2.60
N PHE A 72 5.00 12.32 3.54
CA PHE A 72 5.66 13.61 3.67
C PHE A 72 5.97 13.90 5.13
N GLU A 73 6.93 14.78 5.35
CA GLU A 73 7.38 15.25 6.66
C GLU A 73 7.45 16.77 6.61
N VAL A 74 6.89 17.46 7.61
CA VAL A 74 7.00 18.91 7.74
C VAL A 74 8.29 19.22 8.48
N ILE A 75 9.19 19.97 7.84
CA ILE A 75 10.49 20.32 8.40
C ILE A 75 10.40 21.67 9.08
N GLU A 76 9.73 22.61 8.42
CA GLU A 76 9.69 23.99 8.86
C GLU A 76 8.40 24.67 8.44
N THR A 77 7.84 25.45 9.37
CA THR A 77 6.67 26.28 9.14
C THR A 77 7.07 27.73 9.36
N ARG A 78 7.02 28.50 8.29
CA ARG A 78 7.27 29.94 8.26
C ARG A 78 6.00 30.68 7.84
N GLY A 79 5.98 31.98 8.14
CA GLY A 79 4.91 32.87 7.69
C GLY A 79 5.48 34.25 7.40
N ASP A 80 5.04 34.86 6.32
CA ASP A 80 5.25 36.27 6.04
C ASP A 80 4.24 37.12 6.80
N ILE A 81 4.71 38.22 7.39
CA ILE A 81 3.90 39.13 8.18
C ILE A 81 3.81 40.46 7.42
N ALA A 82 2.60 40.82 7.00
CA ALA A 82 2.30 42.12 6.38
C ALA A 82 1.26 42.84 7.23
N GLU A 83 1.50 44.12 7.53
CA GLU A 83 0.57 44.98 8.27
C GLU A 83 0.11 44.39 9.63
N GLY A 84 0.99 43.64 10.29
CA GLY A 84 0.69 43.00 11.58
C GLY A 84 -0.22 41.76 11.48
N LYS A 85 -0.47 41.25 10.27
CA LYS A 85 -1.22 40.01 10.02
C LYS A 85 -0.37 39.03 9.22
N VAL A 86 -0.67 37.75 9.35
CA VAL A 86 -0.05 36.73 8.50
C VAL A 86 -0.57 36.91 7.08
N SER A 87 0.34 37.16 6.14
CA SER A 87 0.03 37.35 4.72
C SER A 87 0.10 36.03 3.97
N HIS A 88 1.21 35.32 4.13
CA HIS A 88 1.45 34.04 3.47
C HIS A 88 2.10 33.04 4.42
N TRP A 89 1.49 31.88 4.56
CA TRP A 89 2.11 30.69 5.13
C TRP A 89 3.07 30.09 4.13
N GLN A 90 4.26 29.73 4.60
CA GLN A 90 5.30 29.05 3.84
C GLN A 90 5.71 27.81 4.61
N VAL A 91 5.47 26.63 4.05
CA VAL A 91 5.70 25.37 4.74
C VAL A 91 6.65 24.54 3.91
N THR A 92 7.82 24.25 4.48
CA THR A 92 8.82 23.39 3.86
C THR A 92 8.58 21.96 4.30
N ILE A 93 8.35 21.10 3.32
CA ILE A 93 8.08 19.67 3.49
C ILE A 93 9.10 18.82 2.75
N LYS A 94 9.43 17.67 3.30
CA LYS A 94 10.12 16.58 2.62
C LYS A 94 9.09 15.57 2.15
N VAL A 95 9.09 15.25 0.86
CA VAL A 95 8.19 14.23 0.29
C VAL A 95 9.01 13.02 -0.11
N GLY A 96 8.63 11.86 0.41
CA GLY A 96 9.24 10.56 0.10
C GLY A 96 8.41 9.81 -0.95
N PHE A 97 9.10 9.26 -1.94
CA PHE A 97 8.52 8.43 -2.99
C PHE A 97 9.43 7.25 -3.31
N THR A 98 8.82 6.17 -3.80
CA THR A 98 9.55 4.98 -4.24
C THR A 98 10.21 5.25 -5.59
N LEU A 99 11.46 4.84 -5.74
CA LEU A 99 12.08 4.71 -7.06
C LEU A 99 11.82 3.30 -7.56
N ASP A 100 11.06 3.20 -8.65
CA ASP A 100 11.05 2.02 -9.50
C ASP A 100 12.24 2.14 -10.49
N ASP A 101 12.96 1.03 -10.70
CA ASP A 101 14.14 0.95 -11.58
C ASP A 101 13.84 1.32 -13.06
#